data_AF-A0A1H4AF83-F1
#
_entry.id   AF-A0A1H4AF83-F1
#
_cell.length_a   1.000
_cell.length_b   1.000
_cell.length_c   1.000
_cell.angle_alpha   90.00
_cell.angle_beta   90.00
_cell.angle_gamma   90.00
#
_symmetry.space_group_name_H-M   'P 1'
#
loop_
_entity.id
_entity.type
_entity.pdbx_description
1 polymer ?
#
loop_
_entity_poly.entity_id
_entity_poly.type
_entity_poly.pdbx_seq_one_letter_code
_entity_poly.pdbx_strand_id
1 'polypeptide(L)' 'MLGASDTDFPTPEAISTIQQPVLLRPWTGDPSHPVATAERLHELLPDSVLEIQRTPVDVRALGARILTAFS' A
#
# COMPACT_ATOMS: atom_id res chain seq x y z
N MET A 1 0.72 -18.01 -11.10
CA MET A 1 1.45 -16.94 -11.81
C MET A 1 2.25 -16.20 -10.75
N LEU A 2 3.57 -16.35 -10.73
CA LEU A 2 4.43 -15.59 -9.83
C LEU A 2 4.49 -14.18 -10.44
N GLY A 3 3.88 -13.19 -9.79
CA GLY A 3 3.79 -11.81 -10.28
C GLY A 3 5.13 -11.08 -10.15
N ALA A 4 5.09 -9.84 -9.66
CA ALA A 4 6.26 -8.98 -9.39
C ALA A 4 7.33 -9.57 -8.43
N SER A 5 7.19 -10.83 -7.99
CA SER A 5 8.13 -11.56 -7.16
C SER A 5 9.47 -11.87 -7.85
N ASP A 6 9.52 -11.85 -9.19
CA ASP A 6 10.75 -12.07 -9.98
C ASP A 6 11.51 -10.77 -10.31
N THR A 7 10.98 -9.61 -9.92
CA THR A 7 11.67 -8.31 -10.09
C THR A 7 12.37 -7.92 -8.80
N ASP A 8 13.61 -7.41 -8.94
CA ASP A 8 14.34 -6.80 -7.83
C ASP A 8 13.49 -5.68 -7.23
N PHE A 9 13.10 -5.87 -5.96
CA PHE A 9 12.39 -4.84 -5.23
C PHE A 9 13.35 -3.68 -4.92
N PRO A 10 12.91 -2.41 -5.04
CA PRO A 10 13.77 -1.27 -4.72
C PRO A 10 14.31 -1.35 -3.29
N THR A 11 15.50 -0.80 -3.06
CA THR A 11 16.05 -0.73 -1.70
C THR A 11 15.20 0.20 -0.82
N PRO A 12 15.23 0.06 0.51
CA PRO A 12 14.52 0.96 1.42
C PRO A 12 14.86 2.44 1.21
N GLU A 13 16.12 2.75 0.91
CA GLU A 13 16.59 4.12 0.63
C GLU A 13 16.01 4.66 -0.67
N ALA A 14 15.82 3.81 -1.68
CA ALA A 14 15.15 4.22 -2.91
C ALA A 14 13.67 4.52 -2.66
N ILE A 15 12.99 3.71 -1.83
CA ILE A 15 11.59 3.89 -1.47
C ILE A 15 11.37 5.22 -0.73
N SER A 16 12.26 5.57 0.21
CA SER A 16 12.14 6.82 0.97
C SER A 16 12.32 8.09 0.14
N THR A 17 12.82 7.97 -1.11
CA THR A 17 12.89 9.11 -2.04
C THR A 17 11.54 9.47 -2.67
N ILE A 18 10.52 8.61 -2.56
CA ILE A 18 9.19 8.88 -3.11
C ILE A 18 8.51 9.97 -2.28
N GLN A 19 8.32 11.16 -2.87
CA GLN A 19 7.77 12.34 -2.19
C GLN A 19 6.27 12.54 -2.42
N GLN A 20 5.68 11.83 -3.38
CA GLN A 20 4.26 11.93 -3.67
C GLN A 20 3.45 11.27 -2.55
N PRO A 21 2.27 11.81 -2.18
CA PRO A 21 1.39 11.14 -1.24
C PRO A 21 1.03 9.73 -1.73
N VAL A 22 1.19 8.72 -0.87
CA VAL A 22 0.92 7.32 -1.21
C VAL A 22 -0.23 6.76 -0.37
N LEU A 23 -1.27 6.25 -1.04
CA LEU A 23 -2.34 5.52 -0.36
C LEU A 23 -2.09 4.00 -0.46
N LEU A 24 -1.71 3.40 0.67
CA LEU A 24 -1.50 1.96 0.81
C LEU A 24 -2.80 1.28 1.24
N ARG A 25 -3.25 0.28 0.48
CA ARG A 25 -4.51 -0.46 0.72
C ARG A 25 -4.34 -1.98 0.68
N PRO A 26 -3.63 -2.59 1.64
CA PRO A 26 -3.49 -4.04 1.68
C PRO A 26 -4.85 -4.70 1.99
N TRP A 27 -5.08 -5.90 1.47
CA TRP A 27 -6.26 -6.69 1.76
C TRP A 27 -5.90 -7.91 2.61
N THR A 28 -6.56 -8.08 3.76
CA THR A 28 -6.30 -9.22 4.66
C THR A 28 -6.62 -10.59 4.05
N GLY A 29 -7.41 -10.63 2.97
CA GLY A 29 -7.75 -11.85 2.25
C GLY A 29 -6.76 -12.24 1.16
N ASP A 30 -5.70 -11.44 0.92
CA ASP A 30 -4.70 -11.69 -0.11
C ASP A 30 -3.41 -12.28 0.48
N PRO A 31 -3.20 -13.60 0.43
CA PRO A 31 -1.99 -14.23 0.94
C PRO A 31 -0.75 -13.90 0.09
N SER A 32 -0.92 -13.43 -1.16
CA SER A 32 0.20 -13.05 -2.02
C SER A 32 0.75 -11.66 -1.71
N HIS A 33 -0.01 -10.82 -1.00
CA HIS A 33 0.40 -9.48 -0.59
C HIS A 33 0.10 -9.26 0.91
N PRO A 34 0.98 -9.75 1.81
CA PRO A 34 0.78 -9.63 3.24
C PRO A 34 0.63 -8.18 3.70
N VAL A 35 -0.24 -7.96 4.69
CA VAL A 35 -0.42 -6.64 5.33
C VAL A 35 0.92 -6.10 5.86
N ALA A 36 1.78 -6.99 6.38
CA ALA A 36 3.10 -6.63 6.89
C ALA A 36 3.99 -5.93 5.84
N THR A 37 3.84 -6.26 4.55
CA THR A 37 4.56 -5.57 3.47
C THR A 37 4.10 -4.11 3.36
N ALA A 38 2.80 -3.85 3.45
CA ALA A 38 2.26 -2.50 3.41
C ALA A 38 2.61 -1.71 4.69
N GLU A 39 2.63 -2.35 5.86
CA GLU A 39 3.12 -1.73 7.10
C GLU A 39 4.58 -1.29 6.95
N ARG A 40 5.43 -2.18 6.42
CA ARG A 40 6.85 -1.84 6.17
C ARG A 40 7.02 -0.69 5.17
N LEU A 41 6.18 -0.63 4.13
CA LEU A 41 6.18 0.49 3.19
C LEU A 41 5.74 1.79 3.83
N HIS A 42 4.74 1.74 4.71
CA HIS A 42 4.26 2.92 5.45
C HIS A 42 5.34 3.53 6.35
N GLU A 43 6.20 2.70 6.94
CA GLU A 43 7.36 3.16 7.72
C GLU A 43 8.45 3.85 6.86
N LEU A 44 8.56 3.47 5.58
CA LEU A 44 9.60 3.97 4.68
C LEU A 44 9.18 5.20 3.88
N LEU A 45 7.89 5.29 3.54
CA LEU A 45 7.35 6.35 2.72
C LEU A 45 7.08 7.60 3.58
N PRO A 46 7.66 8.76 3.23
CA PRO A 46 7.58 9.97 4.05
C PRO A 46 6.17 10.56 4.14
N ASP A 47 5.34 10.37 3.10
CA ASP A 47 3.95 10.80 3.07
C ASP A 47 3.08 9.64 2.58
N SER A 48 2.61 8.84 3.53
CA SER A 48 1.75 7.70 3.21
C SER A 48 0.61 7.54 4.19
N VAL A 49 -0.50 7.02 3.68
CA VAL A 49 -1.69 6.65 4.46
C VAL A 49 -1.96 5.17 4.27
N LEU A 50 -2.10 4.45 5.38
CA LEU A 50 -2.38 3.02 5.40
C LEU A 50 -3.84 2.74 5.76
N GLU A 51 -4.61 2.21 4.82
CA GLU A 51 -5.98 1.75 5.05
C GLU A 51 -6.10 0.24 4.80
N ILE A 52 -6.13 -0.56 5.87
CA ILE A 52 -6.27 -2.02 5.75
C ILE A 52 -7.69 -2.40 5.34
N GLN A 53 -7.82 -3.06 4.19
CA GLN A 53 -9.07 -3.59 3.67
C GLN A 53 -9.33 -4.95 4.30
N ARG A 54 -10.53 -5.16 4.86
CA ARG A 54 -10.92 -6.44 5.48
C ARG A 54 -12.10 -7.07 4.75
N THR A 55 -12.91 -6.26 4.09
CA THR A 55 -14.13 -6.68 3.40
C THR A 55 -14.13 -6.19 1.95
N PRO A 56 -14.92 -6.83 1.06
CA PRO A 56 -15.16 -6.31 -0.28
C PRO A 56 -15.80 -4.91 -0.31
N VAL A 57 -16.48 -4.50 0.77
CA VAL A 57 -17.06 -3.15 0.89
C VAL A 57 -15.96 -2.11 1.00
N ASP A 58 -14.91 -2.38 1.78
CA ASP A 58 -13.78 -1.47 1.95
C ASP A 58 -13.10 -1.18 0.60
N VAL A 59 -12.91 -2.22 -0.21
CA VAL A 59 -12.29 -2.11 -1.55
C VAL A 59 -13.14 -1.24 -2.47
N ARG A 60 -14.47 -1.43 -2.44
CA ARG A 60 -15.40 -0.62 -3.25
C ARG A 60 -15.47 0.83 -2.82
N ALA A 61 -15.12 1.15 -1.57
CA ALA A 61 -15.14 2.52 -1.06
C ALA A 61 -13.99 3.40 -1.58
N LEU A 62 -13.05 2.86 -2.37
CA LEU A 62 -11.88 3.58 -2.89
C LEU A 62 -12.21 4.97 -3.46
N GLY A 63 -13.23 5.07 -4.31
CA GLY A 63 -13.56 6.31 -5.01
C GLY A 63 -13.88 7.46 -4.05
N ALA A 64 -14.64 7.18 -2.98
CA ALA A 64 -14.92 8.18 -1.94
C ALA A 64 -13.68 8.47 -1.08
N ARG A 65 -12.85 7.46 -0.81
CA ARG A 65 -11.68 7.58 0.06
C ARG A 65 -10.52 8.35 -0.55
N ILE A 66 -10.27 8.23 -1.85
CA ILE A 66 -9.18 8.98 -2.50
C ILE A 66 -9.34 10.50 -2.31
N LEU A 67 -10.58 10.99 -2.29
CA LEU A 67 -10.86 12.42 -2.11
C LEU A 67 -10.47 12.95 -0.72
N THR A 68 -10.40 12.08 0.29
CA THR A 68 -10.11 12.44 1.69
C THR A 68 -8.80 11.88 2.20
N ALA A 69 -8.14 11.00 1.44
CA ALA A 69 -6.97 10.26 1.91
C ALA A 69 -5.71 11.13 2.05
N PHE A 70 -5.68 12.30 1.41
CA PHE A 70 -4.51 13.20 1.38
C PHE A 70 -4.88 14.64 1.77
N SER A 71 -6.00 14.79 2.49
CA SER A 71 -6.53 16.09 2.93
C SER A 71 -5.91 16.57 4.24
#